data_AF-A0AB36I8X2-F1
#
_entry.id   AF-A0AB36I8X2-F1
#
_cell.length_a   1.000
_cell.length_b   1.000
_cell.length_c   1.000
_cell.angle_alpha   90.00
_cell.angle_beta   90.00
_cell.angle_gamma   90.00
#
_symmetry.space_group_name_H-M   'P 1'
#
loop_
_entity.id
_entity.type
_entity.pdbx_description
1 polymer ?
#
loop_
_entity_poly.entity_id
_entity_poly.type
_entity_poly.pdbx_seq_one_letter_code
_entity_poly.pdbx_strand_id
1 'polypeptide(L)'
;MTAIETTALAWGIKKSFLGYLENLPDCMFAENDGASRDPDTGLFQFPFQRRVELDEGGYRLEFSGDIRIKAHGGMLLVILMNPWLEINERGIELSVVDLMHWPDTSNREVIGHSPITVAPENLRSQEIPLILAESAVETFNNVYQPGEPLDPVVLI
;
A
#
# COMPACT_ATOMS: atom_id res chain seq x y z
N MET A 1 -2.93 25.25 7.78
CA MET A 1 -2.65 23.86 7.41
C MET A 1 -2.77 23.02 8.67
N THR A 2 -3.74 22.11 8.74
CA THR A 2 -3.86 21.19 9.87
C THR A 2 -2.71 20.19 9.78
N ALA A 3 -1.91 20.07 10.83
CA ALA A 3 -0.86 19.07 10.89
C ALA A 3 -1.50 17.68 10.84
N ILE A 4 -1.00 16.79 9.98
CA ILE A 4 -1.39 15.38 10.01
C ILE A 4 -0.56 14.74 11.11
N GLU A 5 -1.21 14.30 12.18
CA GLU A 5 -0.59 13.49 13.24
C GLU A 5 -0.61 12.01 12.81
N THR A 6 0.24 11.63 11.86
CA THR A 6 0.47 10.23 11.52
C THR A 6 1.95 9.90 11.55
N THR A 7 2.23 8.67 11.96
CA THR A 7 3.56 8.09 12.11
C THR A 7 3.81 7.01 11.07
N ALA A 8 2.76 6.32 10.59
CA ALA A 8 2.88 5.30 9.56
C ALA A 8 1.54 5.03 8.83
N LEU A 9 1.64 4.39 7.66
CA LEU A 9 0.54 3.70 6.99
C LEU A 9 0.60 2.22 7.34
N ALA A 10 -0.47 1.70 7.95
CA ALA A 10 -0.64 0.30 8.27
C ALA A 10 -1.54 -0.40 7.23
N TRP A 11 -1.12 -1.57 6.73
CA TRP A 11 -1.85 -2.27 5.68
C TRP A 11 -1.65 -3.79 5.69
N GLY A 12 -2.75 -4.54 5.51
CA GLY A 12 -2.77 -6.00 5.44
C GLY A 12 -2.60 -6.58 4.02
N ILE A 13 -2.46 -5.73 3.00
CA ILE A 13 -2.46 -6.11 1.57
C ILE A 13 -3.80 -6.70 1.13
N LYS A 14 -4.04 -7.97 1.47
CA LYS A 14 -5.29 -8.70 1.24
C LYS A 14 -5.29 -9.95 2.11
N LYS A 15 -6.28 -10.10 2.99
CA LYS A 15 -6.36 -11.21 3.95
C LYS A 15 -6.25 -12.60 3.32
N SER A 16 -6.89 -12.83 2.17
CA SER A 16 -6.81 -14.12 1.48
C SER A 16 -5.43 -14.43 0.93
N PHE A 17 -4.70 -13.40 0.48
CA PHE A 17 -3.33 -13.53 -0.02
C PHE A 17 -2.36 -13.84 1.11
N LEU A 18 -2.42 -13.09 2.21
CA LEU A 18 -1.57 -13.36 3.38
C LEU A 18 -1.87 -14.73 3.99
N GLY A 19 -3.16 -15.08 4.14
CA GLY A 19 -3.54 -16.40 4.65
C GLY A 19 -3.06 -17.54 3.76
N TYR A 20 -3.02 -17.36 2.44
CA TYR A 20 -2.41 -18.33 1.52
C TYR A 20 -0.90 -18.47 1.77
N LEU A 21 -0.19 -17.34 1.84
CA LEU A 21 1.27 -17.29 2.03
C LEU A 21 1.72 -17.89 3.36
N GLU A 22 0.99 -17.63 4.45
CA GLU A 22 1.29 -18.14 5.79
C GLU A 22 1.21 -19.67 5.89
N ASN A 23 0.51 -20.33 4.95
CA ASN A 23 0.45 -21.78 4.86
C ASN A 23 1.56 -22.39 3.98
N LEU A 24 2.39 -21.58 3.32
CA LEU A 24 3.49 -22.07 2.50
C LEU A 24 4.77 -22.22 3.34
N PRO A 25 5.40 -23.41 3.34
CA PRO A 25 6.58 -23.67 4.16
C PRO A 25 7.83 -22.89 3.72
N ASP A 26 7.84 -22.38 2.49
CA ASP A 26 8.94 -21.62 1.90
C ASP A 26 8.63 -20.11 1.78
N CYS A 27 7.52 -19.63 2.36
CA CYS A 27 7.22 -18.21 2.35
C CYS A 27 8.21 -17.42 3.22
N MET A 28 8.72 -16.33 2.67
CA MET A 28 9.60 -15.40 3.33
C MET A 28 9.06 -13.98 3.20
N PHE A 29 9.00 -13.28 4.32
CA PHE A 29 8.77 -11.84 4.40
C PHE A 29 10.12 -11.17 4.70
N ALA A 30 10.39 -10.05 4.03
CA ALA A 30 11.53 -9.20 4.34
C ALA A 30 11.09 -7.75 4.39
N GLU A 31 11.32 -7.12 5.53
CA GLU A 31 11.04 -5.71 5.79
C GLU A 31 12.35 -4.90 5.77
N ASN A 32 12.40 -3.87 4.92
CA ASN A 32 13.58 -3.03 4.71
C ASN A 32 13.20 -1.54 4.75
N ASP A 33 14.21 -0.68 4.85
CA ASP A 33 14.08 0.77 4.81
C ASP A 33 13.04 1.36 5.79
N GLY A 34 12.98 0.74 6.97
CA GLY A 34 12.10 1.15 8.07
C GLY A 34 10.70 0.57 8.02
N ALA A 35 10.34 -0.17 6.97
CA ALA A 35 9.12 -0.98 7.01
C ALA A 35 9.21 -2.01 8.14
N SER A 36 8.06 -2.35 8.71
CA SER A 36 7.95 -3.39 9.73
C SER A 36 6.64 -4.16 9.56
N ARG A 37 6.54 -5.30 10.25
CA ARG A 37 5.28 -6.02 10.42
C ARG A 37 4.92 -6.04 11.90
N ASP A 38 3.73 -5.56 12.20
CA ASP A 38 3.21 -5.54 13.56
C ASP A 38 2.97 -6.98 14.05
N PRO A 39 3.53 -7.42 15.18
CA PRO A 39 3.46 -8.81 15.61
C PRO A 39 2.07 -9.21 16.14
N ASP A 40 1.27 -8.26 16.59
CA ASP A 40 -0.04 -8.54 17.20
C ASP A 40 -1.15 -8.55 16.15
N THR A 41 -1.08 -7.63 15.18
CA THR A 41 -2.09 -7.45 14.13
C THR A 41 -1.69 -8.08 12.80
N GLY A 42 -0.39 -8.32 12.57
CA GLY A 42 0.15 -8.82 11.32
C GLY A 42 0.20 -7.79 10.18
N LEU A 43 -0.18 -6.53 10.43
CA LEU A 43 -0.19 -5.46 9.43
C LEU A 43 1.23 -4.98 9.13
N PHE A 44 1.51 -4.72 7.84
CA PHE A 44 2.73 -4.03 7.45
C PHE A 44 2.61 -2.55 7.77
N GLN A 45 3.67 -1.95 8.29
CA GLN A 45 3.74 -0.54 8.63
C GLN A 45 4.82 0.14 7.79
N PHE A 46 4.43 1.21 7.09
CA PHE A 46 5.31 2.04 6.28
C PHE A 46 5.46 3.41 6.96
N PRO A 47 6.67 3.81 7.40
CA PRO A 47 6.86 5.06 8.13
C PRO A 47 6.48 6.29 7.31
N PHE A 48 5.77 7.23 7.94
CA PHE A 48 5.42 8.51 7.33
C PHE A 48 6.68 9.36 7.11
N GLN A 49 6.80 9.94 5.91
CA GLN A 49 7.91 10.80 5.54
C GLN A 49 7.47 12.26 5.48
N ARG A 50 6.46 12.55 4.66
CA ARG A 50 6.00 13.92 4.45
C ARG A 50 4.63 13.97 3.80
N ARG A 51 4.02 15.15 3.91
CA ARG A 51 2.85 15.58 3.15
C ARG A 51 3.30 16.52 2.03
N VAL A 52 2.74 16.35 0.84
CA VAL A 52 2.96 17.18 -0.34
C VAL A 52 1.61 17.70 -0.81
N GLU A 53 1.44 19.02 -0.94
CA GLU A 53 0.24 19.58 -1.58
C GLU A 53 0.34 19.42 -3.09
N LEU A 54 -0.78 19.14 -3.75
CA LEU A 54 -0.83 18.94 -5.20
C LEU A 54 -1.30 20.21 -5.90
N ASP A 55 -0.73 20.48 -7.08
CA ASP A 55 -1.06 21.67 -7.87
C ASP A 55 -2.53 21.69 -8.32
N GLU A 56 -3.12 20.52 -8.58
CA GLU A 56 -4.53 20.34 -8.98
C GLU A 56 -5.51 20.36 -7.80
N GLY A 57 -5.01 20.58 -6.57
CA GLY A 57 -5.77 20.45 -5.34
C GLY A 57 -5.69 19.05 -4.72
N GLY A 58 -5.89 18.99 -3.41
CA GLY A 58 -5.63 17.79 -2.62
C GLY A 58 -4.18 17.70 -2.14
N TYR A 59 -3.82 16.54 -1.60
CA TYR A 59 -2.50 16.29 -1.03
C TYR A 59 -2.12 14.82 -1.15
N ARG A 60 -0.81 14.57 -1.06
CA ARG A 60 -0.22 13.24 -1.04
C ARG A 60 0.56 13.03 0.25
N LEU A 61 0.36 11.88 0.87
CA LEU A 61 1.18 11.38 1.97
C LEU A 61 2.19 10.40 1.42
N GLU A 62 3.46 10.67 1.67
CA GLU A 62 4.56 9.83 1.24
C GLU A 62 5.08 9.01 2.42
N PHE A 63 5.23 7.71 2.20
CA PHE A 63 5.74 6.76 3.17
C PHE A 63 7.01 6.11 2.63
N SER A 64 7.93 5.75 3.53
CA SER A 64 9.12 4.96 3.19
C SER A 64 8.89 3.48 3.47
N GLY A 65 9.83 2.66 3.02
CA GLY A 65 9.90 1.25 3.37
C GLY A 65 9.74 0.32 2.17
N ASP A 66 10.25 -0.89 2.31
CA ASP A 66 10.24 -1.93 1.28
C ASP A 66 9.85 -3.26 1.92
N ILE A 67 8.67 -3.77 1.54
CA ILE A 67 8.20 -5.10 1.90
C ILE A 67 8.39 -6.02 0.70
N ARG A 68 9.13 -7.11 0.90
CA ARG A 68 9.28 -8.18 -0.10
C ARG A 68 8.71 -9.48 0.42
N ILE A 69 7.85 -10.08 -0.38
CA ILE A 69 7.23 -11.36 -0.11
C ILE A 69 7.68 -12.34 -1.18
N LYS A 70 8.28 -13.45 -0.76
CA LYS A 70 8.79 -14.50 -1.66
C LYS A 70 8.21 -15.85 -1.28
N ALA A 71 7.81 -16.64 -2.26
CA ALA A 71 7.41 -18.03 -2.08
C ALA A 71 7.61 -18.83 -3.38
N HIS A 72 7.35 -20.15 -3.34
CA HIS A 72 7.52 -21.07 -4.47
C HIS A 72 8.91 -21.03 -5.08
N GLY A 73 9.94 -21.09 -4.24
CA GLY A 73 11.33 -20.99 -4.70
C GLY A 73 11.67 -19.67 -5.41
N GLY A 74 10.91 -18.61 -5.13
CA GLY A 74 11.11 -17.27 -5.70
C GLY A 74 10.29 -16.98 -6.96
N MET A 75 9.46 -17.91 -7.43
CA MET A 75 8.52 -17.64 -8.54
C MET A 75 7.42 -16.66 -8.14
N LEU A 76 7.00 -16.68 -6.88
CA LEU A 76 6.17 -15.62 -6.31
C LEU A 76 7.11 -14.59 -5.71
N LEU A 77 7.06 -13.36 -6.23
CA LEU A 77 7.73 -12.20 -5.69
C LEU A 77 6.78 -11.00 -5.75
N VAL A 78 6.38 -10.51 -4.58
CA VAL A 78 5.68 -9.23 -4.44
C VAL A 78 6.60 -8.26 -3.74
N ILE A 79 6.75 -7.07 -4.29
CA ILE A 79 7.55 -5.99 -3.71
C ILE A 79 6.65 -4.76 -3.64
N LEU A 80 6.52 -4.20 -2.44
CA LEU A 80 5.73 -3.00 -2.17
C LEU A 80 6.65 -1.98 -1.52
N MET A 81 6.94 -0.91 -2.26
CA MET A 81 7.98 0.03 -1.87
C MET A 81 7.51 1.48 -1.93
N ASN A 82 7.90 2.24 -0.91
CA ASN A 82 7.65 3.66 -0.71
C ASN A 82 6.23 4.09 -1.05
N PRO A 83 5.19 3.54 -0.37
CA PRO A 83 3.80 3.81 -0.73
C PRO A 83 3.47 5.29 -0.69
N TRP A 84 2.62 5.73 -1.61
CA TRP A 84 2.00 7.05 -1.60
C TRP A 84 0.50 6.88 -1.46
N LEU A 85 -0.09 7.64 -0.54
CA LEU A 85 -1.53 7.77 -0.41
C LEU A 85 -1.91 9.16 -0.89
N GLU A 86 -2.54 9.24 -2.06
CA GLU A 86 -2.99 10.47 -2.67
C GLU A 86 -4.48 10.70 -2.40
N ILE A 87 -4.84 11.93 -2.00
CA ILE A 87 -6.22 12.34 -1.72
C ILE A 87 -6.50 13.64 -2.47
N ASN A 88 -7.42 13.60 -3.42
CA ASN A 88 -7.84 14.76 -4.21
C ASN A 88 -9.34 14.67 -4.55
N GLU A 89 -9.84 15.57 -5.40
CA GLU A 89 -11.26 15.59 -5.81
C GLU A 89 -11.69 14.33 -6.60
N ARG A 90 -10.75 13.58 -7.17
CA ARG A 90 -11.01 12.31 -7.87
C ARG A 90 -11.15 11.12 -6.91
N GLY A 91 -10.72 11.26 -5.65
CA GLY A 91 -10.83 10.23 -4.62
C GLY A 91 -9.51 9.98 -3.89
N ILE A 92 -9.35 8.74 -3.39
CA ILE A 92 -8.16 8.29 -2.67
C ILE A 92 -7.50 7.16 -3.44
N GLU A 93 -6.18 7.25 -3.63
CA GLU A 93 -5.38 6.28 -4.37
C GLU A 93 -4.15 5.85 -3.57
N LEU A 94 -3.90 4.53 -3.53
CA LEU A 94 -2.66 3.95 -3.02
C LEU A 94 -1.78 3.50 -4.19
N SER A 95 -0.56 4.03 -4.27
CA SER A 95 0.44 3.62 -5.26
C SER A 95 1.76 3.24 -4.60
N VAL A 96 2.55 2.42 -5.28
CA VAL A 96 3.93 2.06 -4.90
C VAL A 96 4.89 2.41 -6.05
N VAL A 97 6.20 2.25 -5.83
CA VAL A 97 7.16 2.40 -6.94
C VAL A 97 6.89 1.35 -8.02
N ASP A 98 6.80 1.82 -9.27
CA ASP A 98 6.74 0.94 -10.43
C ASP A 98 8.14 0.35 -10.71
N LEU A 99 8.28 -0.95 -10.47
CA LEU A 99 9.54 -1.65 -10.62
C LEU A 99 9.95 -1.89 -12.08
N MET A 100 9.03 -1.73 -13.03
CA MET A 100 9.36 -1.80 -14.47
C MET A 100 10.26 -0.64 -14.90
N HIS A 101 10.25 0.46 -14.15
CA HIS A 101 11.05 1.66 -14.41
C HIS A 101 12.23 1.83 -13.44
N TRP A 102 12.56 0.81 -12.65
CA TRP A 102 13.68 0.85 -11.71
C TRP A 102 15.01 1.20 -12.40
N PRO A 103 15.87 2.10 -11.83
CA PRO A 103 15.83 2.64 -10.47
C PRO A 103 15.07 3.96 -10.30
N ASP A 104 14.26 4.38 -11.27
CA ASP A 104 13.44 5.57 -11.11
C ASP A 104 12.26 5.30 -10.15
N THR A 105 12.31 5.91 -8.96
CA THR A 105 11.28 5.78 -7.93
C THR A 105 10.16 6.81 -8.05
N SER A 106 10.23 7.70 -9.04
CA SER A 106 9.19 8.68 -9.34
C SER A 106 8.06 8.08 -10.19
N ASN A 107 8.34 7.02 -10.96
CA ASN A 107 7.32 6.23 -11.65
C ASN A 107 6.56 5.37 -10.63
N ARG A 108 5.23 5.42 -10.71
CA ARG A 108 4.31 4.84 -9.71
C ARG A 108 3.37 3.85 -10.34
N GLU A 109 3.20 2.71 -9.69
CA GLU A 109 2.16 1.74 -10.00
C GLU A 109 1.00 1.97 -9.03
N VAL A 110 -0.19 2.20 -9.56
CA VAL A 110 -1.40 2.28 -8.74
C VAL A 110 -1.80 0.88 -8.31
N ILE A 111 -1.87 0.66 -7.01
CA ILE A 111 -2.23 -0.64 -6.42
C ILE A 111 -3.73 -0.71 -6.13
N GLY A 112 -4.33 0.38 -5.67
CA GLY A 112 -5.75 0.39 -5.41
C GLY A 112 -6.35 1.78 -5.25
N HIS A 113 -7.66 1.82 -5.45
CA HIS A 113 -8.48 3.01 -5.26
C HIS A 113 -9.41 2.82 -4.08
N SER A 114 -9.72 3.88 -3.35
CA SER A 114 -10.81 3.82 -2.40
C SER A 114 -12.16 3.98 -3.09
N PRO A 115 -13.17 3.16 -2.75
CA PRO A 115 -14.55 3.38 -3.21
C PRO A 115 -15.21 4.60 -2.53
N ILE A 116 -14.56 5.20 -1.52
CA ILE A 116 -15.05 6.41 -0.85
C ILE A 116 -14.52 7.64 -1.58
N THR A 117 -15.43 8.53 -2.00
CA THR A 117 -15.10 9.74 -2.75
C THR A 117 -14.92 10.98 -1.88
N VAL A 118 -15.32 10.92 -0.60
CA VAL A 118 -15.13 12.00 0.38
C VAL A 118 -14.23 11.48 1.48
N ALA A 119 -12.99 11.95 1.51
CA ALA A 119 -12.09 11.66 2.61
C ALA A 119 -12.66 12.20 3.94
N PRO A 120 -12.63 11.43 5.04
CA PRO A 120 -13.08 11.92 6.33
C PRO A 120 -12.25 13.14 6.77
N GLU A 121 -12.85 14.05 7.54
CA GLU A 121 -12.17 15.25 8.05
C GLU A 121 -10.94 14.90 8.91
N ASN A 122 -10.93 13.71 9.53
CA ASN A 122 -9.79 13.14 10.21
C ASN A 122 -9.52 11.71 9.70
N LEU A 123 -8.37 11.50 9.05
CA LEU A 123 -7.96 10.20 8.52
C LEU A 123 -7.31 9.29 9.57
N ARG A 124 -6.92 9.83 10.73
CA ARG A 124 -6.19 9.05 11.74
C ARG A 124 -7.09 7.97 12.33
N SER A 125 -6.54 6.76 12.42
CA SER A 125 -7.22 5.57 12.93
C SER A 125 -8.51 5.21 12.18
N GLN A 126 -8.75 5.80 11.00
CA GLN A 126 -9.85 5.43 10.12
C GLN A 126 -9.38 4.40 9.10
N GLU A 127 -10.22 3.41 8.85
CA GLU A 127 -10.02 2.47 7.75
C GLU A 127 -10.41 3.14 6.44
N ILE A 128 -9.48 3.15 5.51
CA ILE A 128 -9.68 3.59 4.14
C ILE A 128 -9.78 2.31 3.29
N PRO A 129 -10.98 1.87 2.89
CA PRO A 129 -11.14 0.68 2.07
C PRO A 129 -10.46 0.88 0.71
N LEU A 130 -9.98 -0.22 0.13
CA LEU A 130 -9.35 -0.24 -1.19
C LEU A 130 -9.95 -1.34 -2.07
N ILE A 131 -10.02 -1.06 -3.36
CA ILE A 131 -10.25 -2.04 -4.42
C ILE A 131 -9.03 -2.09 -5.34
N LEU A 132 -8.70 -3.28 -5.83
CA LEU A 132 -7.53 -3.53 -6.68
C LEU A 132 -7.63 -2.73 -7.98
N ALA A 133 -6.58 -1.98 -8.31
CA ALA A 133 -6.48 -1.26 -9.56
C ALA A 133 -6.16 -2.20 -10.73
N GLU A 134 -6.58 -1.83 -11.94
CA GLU A 134 -6.33 -2.62 -13.15
C GLU A 134 -4.83 -2.79 -13.43
N SER A 135 -4.02 -1.76 -13.13
CA SER A 135 -2.57 -1.79 -13.30
C SER A 135 -1.87 -2.86 -12.46
N ALA A 136 -2.42 -3.21 -11.29
CA ALA A 136 -1.73 -4.04 -10.30
C ALA A 136 -2.16 -5.52 -10.30
N VAL A 137 -2.94 -5.96 -11.28
CA VAL A 137 -3.33 -7.39 -11.36
C VAL A 137 -2.13 -8.31 -11.57
N GLU A 138 -1.12 -7.84 -12.31
CA GLU A 138 0.13 -8.59 -12.55
C GLU A 138 0.99 -8.69 -11.28
N THR A 139 0.95 -7.70 -10.40
CA THR A 139 1.59 -7.74 -9.06
C THR A 139 1.15 -8.97 -8.27
N PHE A 140 -0.10 -9.42 -8.48
CA PHE A 140 -0.68 -10.60 -7.86
C PHE A 140 -0.84 -11.78 -8.84
N ASN A 141 -0.03 -11.83 -9.90
CA ASN A 141 0.03 -12.89 -10.90
C ASN A 141 -1.34 -13.22 -11.54
N ASN A 142 -2.17 -12.20 -11.76
CA ASN A 142 -3.51 -12.29 -12.37
C ASN A 142 -4.51 -13.18 -11.59
N VAL A 143 -4.24 -13.49 -10.32
CA VAL A 143 -5.13 -14.29 -9.47
C VAL A 143 -6.40 -13.51 -9.10
N TYR A 144 -6.28 -12.19 -8.98
CA TYR A 144 -7.37 -11.29 -8.60
C TYR A 144 -7.77 -10.38 -9.75
N GLN A 145 -9.07 -10.11 -9.86
CA GLN A 145 -9.62 -9.23 -10.89
C GLN A 145 -9.59 -7.76 -10.45
N PRO A 146 -9.53 -6.81 -11.40
CA PRO A 146 -9.71 -5.40 -11.09
C PRO A 146 -11.01 -5.16 -10.34
N GLY A 147 -10.99 -4.26 -9.35
CA GLY A 147 -12.14 -3.95 -8.51
C GLY A 147 -12.37 -4.91 -7.35
N GLU A 148 -11.59 -5.99 -7.23
CA GLU A 148 -11.68 -6.86 -6.05
C GLU A 148 -11.24 -6.13 -4.76
N PRO A 149 -11.89 -6.40 -3.63
CA PRO A 149 -11.49 -5.82 -2.35
C PRO A 149 -10.04 -6.18 -1.97
N LEU A 150 -9.30 -5.16 -1.54
CA LEU A 150 -8.04 -5.27 -0.79
C LEU A 150 -8.33 -4.98 0.69
N ASP A 151 -7.37 -5.31 1.56
CA ASP A 151 -7.48 -4.87 2.95
C ASP A 151 -7.40 -3.34 3.03
N PRO A 152 -8.14 -2.70 3.96
CA PRO A 152 -8.09 -1.25 4.10
C PRO A 152 -6.71 -0.79 4.59
N VAL A 153 -6.34 0.45 4.25
CA VAL A 153 -5.20 1.13 4.88
C VAL A 153 -5.66 1.94 6.07
N VAL A 154 -4.80 2.05 7.08
CA VAL A 154 -5.03 2.86 8.29
C VAL A 154 -3.84 3.78 8.52
N LEU A 155 -4.10 5.06 8.81
CA LEU A 155 -3.06 5.99 9.26
C LEU A 155 -2.96 5.95 10.78
N ILE A 156 -1.79 5.60 11.34
CA ILE A 156 -1.57 5.44 12.79
C ILE A 156 -0.71 6.56 13.38
#